data_AF-A0A3A4ZXA5-F1
#
_entry.id   AF-A0A3A4ZXA5-F1
#
_cell.length_a   1.000
_cell.length_b   1.000
_cell.length_c   1.000
_cell.angle_alpha   90.00
_cell.angle_beta   90.00
_cell.angle_gamma   90.00
#
_symmetry.space_group_name_H-M   'P 1'
#
loop_
_entity.id
_entity.type
_entity.pdbx_description
1 polymer ?
#
loop_
_entity_poly.entity_id
_entity_poly.type
_entity_poly.pdbx_seq_one_letter_code
_entity_poly.pdbx_strand_id
1 'polypeptide(L)'
;MTLPLTPHPQNIPQELKARPQWVIWRMEEREGKPTKVPYNAANPTQKAKANEPGTWGTFEQAMKVFKAGTFAGIGYEFSAADPYTGIDLDHCRNPETGEIELWAREIITRLNSYTEISPSGQGIHILVRGKLPPGTRRKGQVEMYSEGRYFTMTGVLP
;
A
#
# COMPACT_ATOMS: atom_id res chain seq x y z
N MET A 1 -0.19 -18.46 -9.46
CA MET A 1 -0.23 -17.08 -8.96
C MET A 1 0.58 -16.22 -9.92
N THR A 2 0.01 -15.11 -10.39
CA THR A 2 0.75 -14.09 -11.14
C THR A 2 1.74 -13.39 -10.21
N LEU A 3 2.90 -13.01 -10.75
CA LEU A 3 3.86 -12.19 -10.01
C LEU A 3 3.22 -10.83 -9.67
N PRO A 4 3.52 -10.25 -8.49
CA PRO A 4 3.01 -8.94 -8.16
C PRO A 4 3.58 -7.88 -9.11
N LEU A 5 2.82 -6.82 -9.33
CA LEU A 5 3.30 -5.66 -10.10
C LEU A 5 4.57 -5.08 -9.48
N THR A 6 5.55 -4.80 -10.34
CA THR A 6 6.80 -4.14 -9.96
C THR A 6 6.55 -2.68 -9.59
N PRO A 7 7.03 -2.19 -8.43
CA PRO A 7 6.93 -0.78 -8.08
C PRO A 7 7.56 0.18 -9.11
N HIS A 8 6.83 1.24 -9.46
CA HIS A 8 7.21 2.40 -10.27
C HIS A 8 7.49 3.60 -9.35
N PRO A 9 8.67 3.67 -8.72
CA PRO A 9 8.97 4.62 -7.65
C PRO A 9 8.83 6.09 -8.09
N GLN A 10 9.01 6.41 -9.37
CA GLN A 10 8.92 7.76 -9.90
C GLN A 10 7.53 8.39 -9.75
N ASN A 11 6.47 7.57 -9.75
CA ASN A 11 5.09 8.04 -9.67
C ASN A 11 4.60 8.24 -8.24
N ILE A 12 5.31 7.69 -7.25
CA ILE A 12 4.96 7.83 -5.85
C ILE A 12 5.16 9.29 -5.40
N PRO A 13 4.19 9.93 -4.73
CA PRO A 13 4.28 11.31 -4.26
C PRO A 13 5.52 11.57 -3.39
N GLN A 14 6.21 12.69 -3.65
CA GLN A 14 7.41 13.08 -2.89
C GLN A 14 7.11 13.29 -1.40
N GLU A 15 5.93 13.77 -1.06
CA GLU A 15 5.49 13.98 0.33
C GLU A 15 5.34 12.68 1.14
N LEU A 16 5.10 11.54 0.48
CA LEU A 16 5.11 10.22 1.12
C LEU A 16 6.55 9.71 1.26
N LYS A 17 7.36 9.88 0.21
CA LYS A 17 8.78 9.47 0.21
C LYS A 17 9.59 10.16 1.31
N ALA A 18 9.28 11.41 1.59
CA ALA A 18 9.95 12.22 2.60
C ALA A 18 9.75 11.74 4.05
N ARG A 19 8.85 10.78 4.31
CA ARG A 19 8.54 10.29 5.67
C ARG A 19 9.18 8.91 5.89
N PRO A 20 9.79 8.64 7.07
CA PRO A 20 10.38 7.34 7.40
C PRO A 20 9.31 6.31 7.81
N GLN A 21 8.35 6.06 6.91
CA GLN A 21 7.20 5.19 7.12
C GLN A 21 7.17 4.03 6.12
N TRP A 22 8.34 3.71 5.55
CA TRP A 22 8.45 2.72 4.49
C TRP A 22 8.85 1.36 5.04
N VAL A 23 8.18 0.35 4.52
CA VAL A 23 8.46 -1.07 4.76
C VAL A 23 8.72 -1.75 3.43
N ILE A 24 9.26 -2.96 3.50
CA ILE A 24 9.34 -3.89 2.38
C ILE A 24 8.41 -5.07 2.68
N TRP A 25 7.97 -5.81 1.67
CA TRP A 25 7.11 -6.96 1.93
C TRP A 25 7.43 -8.13 1.01
N ARG A 26 7.09 -9.32 1.49
CA ARG A 26 7.10 -10.55 0.70
C ARG A 26 5.86 -11.37 1.01
N MET A 27 5.53 -12.30 0.13
CA MET A 27 4.43 -13.23 0.38
C MET A 27 4.89 -14.30 1.37
N GLU A 28 4.12 -14.52 2.42
CA GLU A 28 4.28 -15.66 3.33
C GLU A 28 2.92 -16.33 3.55
N GLU A 29 2.93 -17.61 3.88
CA GLU A 29 1.72 -18.27 4.36
C GLU A 29 1.51 -17.98 5.85
N ARG A 30 0.31 -17.55 6.22
CA ARG A 30 -0.13 -17.41 7.60
C ARG A 30 -1.49 -18.06 7.75
N GLU A 31 -1.62 -19.01 8.66
CA GLU A 31 -2.88 -19.73 8.90
C GLU A 31 -3.50 -20.29 7.60
N GLY A 32 -2.66 -20.84 6.72
CA GLY A 32 -3.08 -21.38 5.42
C GLY A 32 -3.43 -20.35 4.36
N LYS A 33 -3.19 -19.04 4.60
CA LYS A 33 -3.52 -17.96 3.66
C LYS A 33 -2.27 -17.21 3.19
N PRO A 34 -2.12 -16.96 1.87
CA PRO A 34 -1.06 -16.11 1.35
C PRO A 34 -1.26 -14.68 1.85
N THR A 35 -0.26 -14.17 2.57
CA THR A 35 -0.28 -12.87 3.23
C THR A 35 0.93 -12.05 2.80
N LYS A 36 0.70 -10.78 2.45
CA LYS A 36 1.78 -9.82 2.19
C LYS A 36 2.33 -9.37 3.55
N VAL A 37 3.45 -9.92 3.97
CA VAL A 37 4.03 -9.66 5.29
C VAL A 37 5.00 -8.48 5.21
N PRO A 38 4.81 -7.41 6.01
CA PRO A 38 5.74 -6.29 6.03
C PRO A 38 6.97 -6.61 6.88
N TYR A 39 8.10 -6.09 6.42
CA TYR A 39 9.44 -6.24 6.95
C TYR A 39 10.09 -4.87 7.11
N ASN A 40 10.94 -4.77 8.11
CA ASN A 40 11.63 -3.54 8.45
C ASN A 40 12.61 -3.17 7.34
N ALA A 41 12.42 -2.00 6.72
CA ALA A 41 13.29 -1.54 5.64
C ALA A 41 14.73 -1.21 6.10
N ALA A 42 14.90 -0.79 7.36
CA ALA A 42 16.21 -0.53 7.96
C ALA A 42 16.92 -1.80 8.43
N ASN A 43 16.15 -2.85 8.81
CA ASN A 43 16.68 -4.17 9.15
C ASN A 43 15.81 -5.29 8.53
N PRO A 44 16.08 -5.69 7.26
CA PRO A 44 15.25 -6.63 6.50
C PRO A 44 15.10 -8.03 7.09
N THR A 45 15.88 -8.38 8.12
CA THR A 45 15.75 -9.66 8.82
C THR A 45 14.58 -9.66 9.82
N GLN A 46 14.03 -8.49 10.14
CA GLN A 46 12.96 -8.31 11.12
C GLN A 46 11.64 -7.92 10.46
N LYS A 47 10.53 -8.42 11.00
CA LYS A 47 9.19 -8.00 10.57
C LYS A 47 8.94 -6.55 10.99
N ALA A 48 8.25 -5.80 10.15
CA ALA A 48 7.71 -4.51 10.53
C ALA A 48 6.36 -4.72 11.21
N LYS A 49 5.99 -3.78 12.08
CA LYS A 49 4.71 -3.82 12.78
C LYS A 49 4.01 -2.47 12.64
N ALA A 50 2.71 -2.55 12.44
CA ALA A 50 1.85 -1.39 12.46
C ALA A 50 1.97 -0.67 13.81
N ASN A 51 1.91 0.67 13.78
CA ASN A 51 2.06 1.56 14.93
C ASN A 51 3.39 1.47 15.71
N GLU A 52 4.42 0.77 15.21
CA GLU A 52 5.77 0.74 15.80
C GLU A 52 6.79 1.40 14.86
N PRO A 53 6.95 2.75 14.86
CA PRO A 53 7.80 3.48 13.92
C PRO A 53 9.28 3.03 13.88
N GLY A 54 9.80 2.51 15.00
CA GLY A 54 11.15 1.96 15.06
C GLY A 54 11.36 0.70 14.21
N THR A 55 10.27 0.12 13.69
CA THR A 55 10.31 -1.05 12.78
C THR A 55 10.16 -0.67 11.31
N TRP A 56 10.12 0.63 10.98
CA TRP A 56 10.02 1.14 9.61
C TRP A 56 11.34 1.76 9.18
N GLY A 57 11.41 2.24 7.94
CA GLY A 57 12.59 2.94 7.42
C GLY A 57 12.25 4.03 6.41
N THR A 58 13.28 4.58 5.78
CA THR A 58 13.14 5.58 4.73
C THR A 58 12.76 4.93 3.39
N PHE A 59 12.28 5.75 2.45
CA PHE A 59 11.98 5.30 1.10
C PHE A 59 13.23 4.72 0.41
N GLU A 60 14.39 5.35 0.59
CA GLU A 60 15.67 4.92 0.02
C GLU A 60 16.10 3.57 0.57
N GLN A 61 15.93 3.33 1.88
CA GLN A 61 16.21 2.03 2.50
C GLN A 61 15.30 0.94 1.90
N ALA A 62 13.99 1.20 1.82
CA ALA A 62 13.04 0.25 1.26
C ALA A 62 13.36 -0.07 -0.21
N MET A 63 13.64 0.95 -1.02
CA MET A 63 14.00 0.78 -2.43
C MET A 63 15.34 0.07 -2.62
N LYS A 64 16.35 0.34 -1.78
CA LYS A 64 17.64 -0.35 -1.84
C LYS A 64 17.45 -1.85 -1.61
N VAL A 65 16.66 -2.22 -0.60
CA VAL A 65 16.44 -3.62 -0.27
C VAL A 65 15.56 -4.31 -1.32
N PHE A 66 14.49 -3.65 -1.78
CA PHE A 66 13.65 -4.16 -2.87
C PHE A 66 14.47 -4.46 -4.13
N LYS A 67 15.35 -3.53 -4.54
CA LYS A 67 16.23 -3.69 -5.73
C LYS A 67 17.25 -4.81 -5.59
N ALA A 68 17.58 -5.25 -4.37
CA ALA A 68 18.44 -6.41 -4.14
C ALA A 68 17.74 -7.74 -4.45
N GLY A 69 16.42 -7.74 -4.68
CA GLY A 69 15.68 -8.85 -5.28
C GLY A 69 15.12 -9.90 -4.31
N THR A 70 15.21 -9.69 -2.99
CA THR A 70 14.74 -10.65 -1.97
C THR A 70 13.30 -10.41 -1.49
N PHE A 71 12.70 -9.29 -1.87
CA PHE A 71 11.36 -8.87 -1.45
C PHE A 71 10.48 -8.59 -2.67
N ALA A 72 9.17 -8.81 -2.50
CA ALA A 72 8.19 -8.67 -3.58
C ALA A 72 7.82 -7.21 -3.87
N GLY A 73 8.01 -6.30 -2.91
CA GLY A 73 7.74 -4.88 -3.11
C GLY A 73 7.98 -4.04 -1.87
N ILE A 74 7.55 -2.79 -1.96
CA ILE A 74 7.58 -1.79 -0.88
C ILE A 74 6.17 -1.54 -0.34
N GLY A 75 6.09 -0.96 0.85
CA GLY A 75 4.83 -0.58 1.49
C GLY A 75 5.00 0.68 2.34
N TYR A 76 3.87 1.27 2.71
CA TYR A 76 3.78 2.50 3.49
C TYR A 76 2.87 2.26 4.70
N GLU A 77 3.40 2.50 5.90
CA GLU A 77 2.67 2.38 7.16
C GLU A 77 1.91 3.68 7.45
N PHE A 78 0.62 3.58 7.73
CA PHE A 78 -0.17 4.72 8.18
C PHE A 78 -0.01 4.91 9.70
N SER A 79 0.09 6.16 10.12
CA SER A 79 0.28 6.55 11.51
C SER A 79 -0.68 7.66 11.93
N ALA A 80 -1.10 7.65 13.19
CA ALA A 80 -1.82 8.77 13.80
C ALA A 80 -1.08 10.11 13.64
N ALA A 81 0.25 10.09 13.54
CA ALA A 81 1.10 11.28 13.42
C ALA A 81 1.30 11.78 11.98
N ASP A 82 0.84 11.04 10.96
CA ASP A 82 0.84 11.52 9.57
C ASP A 82 -0.52 12.12 9.19
N PRO A 83 -0.63 12.88 8.09
CA PRO A 83 -1.91 13.45 7.66
C PRO A 83 -2.68 12.55 6.68
N TYR A 84 -2.28 11.29 6.49
CA TYR A 84 -2.77 10.45 5.39
C TYR A 84 -3.80 9.42 5.83
N THR A 85 -4.63 9.04 4.86
CA THR A 85 -5.54 7.89 4.91
C THR A 85 -5.41 7.13 3.59
N GLY A 86 -5.23 5.81 3.67
CA GLY A 86 -5.33 4.89 2.54
C GLY A 86 -6.75 4.37 2.40
N ILE A 87 -7.24 4.33 1.16
CA ILE A 87 -8.50 3.69 0.77
C ILE A 87 -8.15 2.54 -0.17
N ASP A 88 -8.56 1.33 0.20
CA ASP A 88 -8.36 0.10 -0.59
C ASP A 88 -9.69 -0.31 -1.23
N LEU A 89 -9.68 -0.43 -2.56
CA LEU A 89 -10.80 -0.87 -3.38
C LEU A 89 -10.49 -2.25 -3.95
N ASP A 90 -11.07 -3.27 -3.32
CA ASP A 90 -10.78 -4.68 -3.61
C ASP A 90 -11.52 -5.20 -4.85
N HIS A 91 -10.82 -5.95 -5.70
CA HIS A 91 -11.38 -6.67 -6.86
C HIS A 91 -12.27 -5.80 -7.78
N CYS A 92 -11.79 -4.59 -8.08
CA CYS A 92 -12.53 -3.60 -8.87
C CYS A 92 -11.92 -3.32 -10.26
N ARG A 93 -10.80 -3.97 -10.61
CA ARG A 93 -10.11 -3.79 -11.89
C ARG A 93 -9.90 -5.13 -12.58
N ASN A 94 -10.20 -5.20 -13.87
CA ASN A 94 -9.79 -6.32 -14.71
C ASN A 94 -8.29 -6.19 -15.06
N PRO A 95 -7.43 -7.16 -14.68
CA PRO A 95 -5.99 -7.04 -14.90
C PRO A 95 -5.58 -7.12 -16.38
N GLU A 96 -6.40 -7.74 -17.23
CA GLU A 96 -6.13 -7.94 -18.66
C GLU A 96 -6.58 -6.74 -19.50
N THR A 97 -7.77 -6.21 -19.23
CA THR A 97 -8.35 -5.09 -20.01
C THR A 97 -8.06 -3.72 -19.39
N GLY A 98 -7.75 -3.66 -18.10
CA GLY A 98 -7.63 -2.42 -17.34
C GLY A 98 -8.97 -1.73 -17.02
N GLU A 99 -10.08 -2.36 -17.37
CA GLU A 99 -11.42 -1.85 -17.03
C GLU A 99 -11.59 -1.79 -15.51
N ILE A 100 -12.14 -0.68 -15.03
CA ILE A 100 -12.42 -0.44 -13.61
C ILE A 100 -13.93 -0.31 -13.44
N GLU A 101 -14.47 -1.07 -12.49
CA GLU A 101 -15.88 -1.08 -12.12
C GLU A 101 -16.40 0.34 -11.85
N LEU A 102 -17.65 0.61 -12.27
CA LEU A 102 -18.24 1.96 -12.19
C LEU A 102 -18.22 2.53 -10.78
N TRP A 103 -18.57 1.73 -9.77
CA TRP A 103 -18.58 2.15 -8.37
C TRP A 103 -17.19 2.58 -7.87
N ALA A 104 -16.13 1.93 -8.34
CA ALA A 104 -14.76 2.28 -7.98
C ALA A 104 -14.32 3.54 -8.72
N ARG A 105 -14.69 3.67 -10.00
CA ARG A 105 -14.42 4.87 -10.82
C ARG A 105 -15.07 6.12 -10.22
N GLU A 106 -16.29 6.01 -9.69
CA GLU A 106 -16.96 7.10 -8.98
C GLU A 106 -16.19 7.55 -7.74
N ILE A 107 -15.68 6.61 -6.93
CA ILE A 107 -14.87 6.92 -5.74
C ILE A 107 -13.55 7.58 -6.15
N ILE A 108 -12.85 7.02 -7.14
CA ILE A 108 -11.59 7.58 -7.66
C ILE A 108 -11.81 9.02 -8.12
N THR A 109 -12.85 9.24 -8.93
CA THR A 109 -13.19 10.57 -9.47
C THR A 109 -13.54 11.56 -8.37
N ARG A 110 -14.32 11.11 -7.36
CA ARG A 110 -14.75 11.96 -6.26
C ARG A 110 -13.61 12.36 -5.33
N LEU A 111 -12.69 11.44 -5.05
CA LEU A 111 -11.55 11.71 -4.16
C LEU A 111 -10.44 12.49 -4.87
N ASN A 112 -10.28 12.30 -6.19
CA ASN A 112 -9.34 13.01 -7.06
C ASN A 112 -7.95 13.21 -6.41
N SER A 113 -7.36 12.11 -5.96
CA SER A 113 -6.08 12.09 -5.26
C SER A 113 -5.17 11.01 -5.84
N TYR A 114 -3.96 10.90 -5.30
CA TYR A 114 -3.01 9.86 -5.71
C TYR A 114 -3.69 8.47 -5.69
N THR A 115 -3.65 7.80 -6.84
CA THR A 115 -4.31 6.53 -7.08
C THR A 115 -3.34 5.60 -7.81
N GLU A 116 -3.27 4.34 -7.36
CA GLU A 116 -2.42 3.32 -7.95
C GLU A 116 -3.12 1.95 -8.02
N ILE A 117 -2.70 1.10 -8.95
CA ILE A 117 -3.12 -0.28 -9.05
C ILE A 117 -2.43 -1.10 -7.96
N SER A 118 -3.17 -1.89 -7.20
CA SER A 118 -2.60 -2.73 -6.15
C SER A 118 -1.71 -3.85 -6.74
N PRO A 119 -0.83 -4.50 -5.95
CA PRO A 119 0.13 -5.46 -6.50
C PRO A 119 -0.47 -6.64 -7.26
N SER A 120 -1.73 -7.00 -7.02
CA SER A 120 -2.41 -8.09 -7.73
C SER A 120 -2.86 -7.70 -9.14
N GLY A 121 -2.88 -6.41 -9.47
CA GLY A 121 -3.46 -5.88 -10.70
C GLY A 121 -4.99 -5.74 -10.69
N GLN A 122 -5.65 -6.23 -9.63
CA GLN A 122 -7.11 -6.33 -9.54
C GLN A 122 -7.78 -5.29 -8.62
N GLY A 123 -6.99 -4.63 -7.76
CA GLY A 123 -7.50 -3.61 -6.84
C GLY A 123 -6.89 -2.25 -7.11
N ILE A 124 -7.40 -1.24 -6.41
CA ILE A 124 -6.94 0.14 -6.49
C ILE A 124 -6.68 0.64 -5.07
N HIS A 125 -5.54 1.29 -4.86
CA HIS A 125 -5.30 2.11 -3.66
C HIS A 125 -5.45 3.58 -4.00
N ILE A 126 -6.08 4.34 -3.11
CA ILE A 126 -6.14 5.80 -3.14
C ILE A 126 -5.57 6.32 -1.83
N LEU A 127 -4.65 7.29 -1.89
CA LEU A 127 -4.16 7.96 -0.68
C LEU A 127 -4.65 9.41 -0.70
N VAL A 128 -5.26 9.84 0.41
CA VAL A 128 -5.77 11.20 0.59
C VAL A 128 -5.14 11.83 1.83
N ARG A 129 -5.13 13.16 1.89
CA ARG A 129 -4.90 13.89 3.14
C ARG A 129 -6.20 14.00 3.91
N GLY A 130 -6.19 13.63 5.18
CA GLY A 130 -7.34 13.63 6.07
C GLY A 130 -7.27 12.46 7.06
N LYS A 131 -8.07 12.56 8.11
CA LYS A 131 -8.26 11.50 9.09
C LYS A 131 -9.70 11.02 9.09
N LEU A 132 -9.86 9.72 9.29
CA LEU A 132 -11.18 9.12 9.35
C LEU A 132 -11.87 9.50 10.66
N PRO A 133 -13.18 9.79 10.63
CA PRO A 133 -13.96 9.89 11.87
C PRO A 133 -13.98 8.53 12.59
N PRO A 134 -14.39 8.49 13.86
CA PRO A 134 -14.68 7.23 14.54
C PRO A 134 -15.71 6.40 13.76
N GLY A 135 -15.57 5.07 13.80
CA GLY A 135 -16.53 4.15 13.19
C GLY A 135 -15.88 3.04 12.35
N THR A 136 -16.72 2.39 11.54
CA THR A 136 -16.32 1.22 10.77
C THR A 136 -15.31 1.56 9.67
N ARG A 137 -14.25 0.76 9.58
CA ARG A 137 -13.17 0.93 8.59
C ARG A 137 -13.41 0.19 7.27
N ARG A 138 -14.34 -0.76 7.25
CA ARG A 138 -14.65 -1.60 6.09
C ARG A 138 -16.14 -1.62 5.80
N LYS A 139 -16.51 -1.49 4.52
CA LYS A 139 -17.85 -1.76 4.03
C LYS A 139 -17.76 -2.46 2.67
N GLY A 140 -18.10 -3.76 2.64
CA GLY A 140 -17.97 -4.57 1.44
C GLY A 140 -16.51 -4.66 0.96
N GLN A 141 -16.28 -4.18 -0.27
CA GLN A 141 -14.99 -4.15 -0.98
C GLN A 141 -14.20 -2.84 -0.75
N VAL A 142 -14.66 -1.97 0.14
CA VAL A 142 -13.99 -0.71 0.47
C VAL A 142 -13.45 -0.78 1.89
N GLU A 143 -12.14 -0.61 2.05
CA GLU A 143 -11.49 -0.44 3.35
C GLU A 143 -10.77 0.91 3.43
N MET A 144 -10.71 1.50 4.62
CA MET A 144 -10.03 2.78 4.84
C MET A 144 -9.22 2.75 6.15
N TYR A 145 -7.97 3.19 6.10
CA TYR A 145 -7.07 3.21 7.25
C TYR A 145 -6.26 4.50 7.31
N SER A 146 -6.33 5.18 8.45
CA SER A 146 -5.50 6.35 8.77
C SER A 146 -4.35 6.03 9.73
N GLU A 147 -4.31 4.81 10.24
CA GLU A 147 -3.31 4.25 11.15
C GLU A 147 -3.49 2.72 11.28
N GLY A 148 -2.58 2.03 11.98
CA GLY A 148 -2.75 0.63 12.38
C GLY A 148 -2.66 -0.38 11.23
N ARG A 149 -2.34 0.07 10.02
CA ARG A 149 -2.17 -0.76 8.84
C ARG A 149 -1.16 -0.13 7.90
N TYR A 150 -0.51 -0.97 7.12
CA TYR A 150 0.28 -0.55 5.98
C TYR A 150 -0.44 -0.90 4.68
N PHE A 151 -0.18 -0.13 3.63
CA PHE A 151 -0.53 -0.50 2.26
C PHE A 151 0.74 -0.89 1.51
N THR A 152 0.64 -1.92 0.67
CA THR A 152 1.68 -2.15 -0.35
C THR A 152 1.60 -1.04 -1.39
N MET A 153 2.76 -0.52 -1.81
CA MET A 153 2.83 0.60 -2.74
C MET A 153 3.41 0.15 -4.07
N THR A 154 2.72 0.47 -5.17
CA THR A 154 3.16 0.12 -6.52
C THR A 154 3.59 1.32 -7.34
N GLY A 155 3.01 2.51 -7.19
CA GLY A 155 3.26 3.60 -8.14
C GLY A 155 2.76 3.33 -9.57
N VAL A 156 2.08 2.21 -9.82
CA VAL A 156 1.51 1.91 -11.14
C VAL A 156 0.18 2.63 -11.23
N LEU A 157 0.10 3.66 -12.06
CA LEU A 157 -1.12 4.47 -12.20
C LEU A 157 -2.21 3.67 -12.97
N PRO A 158 -3.50 3.82 -12.61
CA PRO A 158 -4.63 3.12 -13.23
C PRO A 158 -4.89 3.48 -14.70
#